data_AF-A0A8C7YTW9-F1
#
_entry.id   AF-A0A8C7YTW9-F1
#
_cell.length_a   1.000
_cell.length_b   1.000
_cell.length_c   1.000
_cell.angle_alpha   90.00
_cell.angle_beta   90.00
_cell.angle_gamma   90.00
#
_symmetry.space_group_name_H-M   'P 1'
#
loop_
_entity.id
_entity.type
_entity.pdbx_description
1 polymer ?
#
loop_
_entity_poly.entity_id
_entity_poly.type
_entity_poly.pdbx_seq_one_letter_code
_entity_poly.pdbx_strand_id
1 'polypeptide(L)'
;EGAFRFCAPVPDLSLLLLLHPAVDLASGSSRGPSPTPHPGGFKCFTCEDAPDNYQCNRWAPDVFCPKGTMYCYTRHMMDDNGGSVSVTKRCATLENCQLTGCVNVTHTGYQMCTSCCEGNICNIMVPRNDSSAVFSSTSPLVSSGRGLNPAGLIFFIIVVAWTCLH
;
A
#
# COMPACT_ATOMS: atom_id res chain seq x y z
N GLU A 1 -76.02 -27.89 37.44
CA GLU A 1 -74.88 -27.26 36.73
C GLU A 1 -75.35 -26.74 35.35
N GLY A 2 -76.14 -25.66 35.27
CA GLY A 2 -75.70 -24.30 34.83
C GLY A 2 -75.78 -24.12 33.29
N ALA A 3 -76.86 -23.62 32.67
CA ALA A 3 -77.35 -22.24 32.53
C ALA A 3 -76.70 -21.37 31.41
N PHE A 4 -77.52 -21.10 30.37
CA PHE A 4 -77.76 -19.82 29.64
C PHE A 4 -76.77 -19.18 28.64
N ARG A 5 -77.27 -19.08 27.39
CA ARG A 5 -77.27 -18.01 26.35
C ARG A 5 -76.01 -17.18 26.00
N PHE A 6 -75.72 -17.24 24.68
CA PHE A 6 -75.53 -16.17 23.68
C PHE A 6 -75.02 -14.78 24.07
N CYS A 7 -73.94 -14.36 23.39
CA CYS A 7 -73.87 -13.08 22.66
C CYS A 7 -73.10 -13.30 21.33
N ALA A 8 -73.71 -12.92 20.20
CA ALA A 8 -73.00 -12.40 19.02
C ALA A 8 -72.87 -10.87 19.20
N PRO A 9 -71.94 -10.13 18.56
CA PRO A 9 -72.24 -9.67 17.18
C PRO A 9 -71.04 -9.36 16.24
N VAL A 10 -71.41 -9.31 14.95
CA VAL A 10 -70.90 -8.56 13.78
C VAL A 10 -69.54 -8.88 13.10
N PRO A 11 -69.50 -8.74 11.75
CA PRO A 11 -68.48 -9.32 10.89
C PRO A 11 -67.35 -8.33 10.64
N ASP A 12 -66.11 -8.81 10.53
CA ASP A 12 -65.04 -7.99 9.94
C ASP A 12 -64.52 -8.62 8.66
N LEU A 13 -64.60 -7.80 7.63
CA LEU A 13 -64.53 -8.12 6.23
C LEU A 13 -63.12 -7.79 5.77
N SER A 14 -62.13 -8.66 5.96
CA SER A 14 -60.81 -8.53 5.30
C SER A 14 -59.97 -9.80 5.41
N LEU A 15 -60.48 -10.89 4.83
CA LEU A 15 -59.62 -11.94 4.26
C LEU A 15 -59.14 -11.49 2.88
N LEU A 16 -58.40 -10.37 2.81
CA LEU A 16 -57.71 -9.91 1.62
C LEU A 16 -56.41 -9.20 2.05
N LEU A 17 -55.31 -9.53 1.38
CA LEU A 17 -53.92 -9.10 1.62
C LEU A 17 -53.05 -9.95 2.55
N LEU A 18 -53.15 -11.28 2.41
CA LEU A 18 -51.93 -12.07 2.26
C LEU A 18 -51.35 -11.76 0.87
N LEU A 19 -50.47 -10.75 0.79
CA LEU A 19 -49.43 -10.51 -0.23
C LEU A 19 -48.98 -9.04 -0.11
N HIS A 20 -48.22 -8.74 0.93
CA HIS A 20 -47.28 -7.63 0.84
C HIS A 20 -45.94 -8.22 0.41
N PRO A 21 -45.34 -7.79 -0.71
CA PRO A 21 -43.95 -8.10 -0.96
C PRO A 21 -43.14 -7.45 0.16
N ALA A 22 -42.31 -8.24 0.83
CA ALA A 22 -41.19 -7.68 1.55
C ALA A 22 -40.41 -6.86 0.53
N VAL A 23 -40.45 -5.54 0.65
CA VAL A 23 -39.50 -4.67 -0.04
C VAL A 23 -38.18 -4.92 0.69
N ASP A 24 -37.47 -5.95 0.25
CA ASP A 24 -36.10 -6.18 0.66
C ASP A 24 -35.32 -4.92 0.32
N LEU A 25 -34.87 -4.21 1.36
CA LEU A 25 -33.96 -3.10 1.27
C LEU A 25 -32.58 -3.64 0.87
N ALA A 26 -32.47 -4.17 -0.36
CA ALA A 26 -31.23 -4.53 -1.00
C ALA A 26 -30.57 -3.25 -1.55
N SER A 27 -30.17 -2.37 -0.65
CA SER A 27 -29.12 -1.36 -0.93
C SER A 27 -27.95 -1.55 0.03
N GLY A 28 -27.63 -2.80 0.33
CA GLY A 28 -26.30 -3.19 0.76
C GLY A 28 -25.50 -3.56 -0.48
N SER A 29 -24.72 -2.61 -1.01
CA SER A 29 -23.67 -2.89 -1.98
C SER A 29 -22.69 -3.88 -1.37
N SER A 30 -22.95 -5.18 -1.49
CA SER A 30 -21.99 -6.25 -1.24
C SER A 30 -20.93 -6.20 -2.34
N ARG A 31 -20.05 -5.19 -2.28
CA ARG A 31 -18.80 -5.20 -3.03
C ARG A 31 -17.94 -6.29 -2.40
N GLY A 32 -18.03 -7.49 -2.97
CA GLY A 32 -16.95 -8.46 -2.86
C GLY A 32 -15.62 -7.77 -3.22
N PRO A 33 -14.48 -8.27 -2.71
CA PRO A 33 -13.18 -7.68 -3.02
C PRO A 33 -13.04 -7.53 -4.53
N SER A 34 -12.77 -6.31 -4.98
CA SER A 34 -12.51 -6.05 -6.40
C SER A 34 -11.40 -7.00 -6.83
N PRO A 35 -11.62 -7.88 -7.83
CA PRO A 35 -10.62 -8.84 -8.24
C PRO A 35 -9.37 -8.07 -8.69
N THR A 36 -8.20 -8.47 -8.19
CA THR A 36 -6.95 -7.82 -8.60
C THR A 36 -6.81 -7.96 -10.12
N PRO A 37 -6.45 -6.89 -10.87
CA PRO A 37 -6.33 -6.95 -12.32
C PRO A 37 -5.29 -7.98 -12.81
N HIS A 38 -4.38 -8.38 -11.93
CA HIS A 38 -3.39 -9.42 -12.14
C HIS A 38 -3.06 -10.12 -10.81
N PRO A 39 -2.47 -11.33 -10.85
CA PRO A 39 -1.87 -11.95 -9.67
C PRO A 39 -0.84 -11.01 -9.03
N GLY A 40 -0.84 -10.91 -7.70
CA GLY A 40 0.05 -10.00 -6.97
C GLY A 40 -0.26 -8.51 -7.15
N GLY A 41 -1.45 -8.15 -7.67
CA GLY A 41 -1.88 -6.76 -7.73
C GLY A 41 -1.98 -6.13 -6.35
N PHE A 42 -1.42 -4.93 -6.20
CA PHE A 42 -1.44 -4.14 -4.98
C PHE A 42 -1.74 -2.68 -5.30
N LYS A 43 -2.12 -1.93 -4.28
CA LYS A 43 -2.37 -0.49 -4.34
C LYS A 43 -1.36 0.25 -3.49
N CYS A 44 -1.14 1.52 -3.80
CA CYS A 44 -0.43 2.47 -2.97
C CYS A 44 -1.24 3.75 -2.91
N PHE A 45 -1.04 4.57 -1.88
CA PHE A 45 -1.38 5.97 -2.01
C PHE A 45 -0.51 6.60 -3.10
N THR A 46 -1.11 7.40 -3.98
CA THR A 46 -0.41 8.09 -5.06
C THR A 46 -0.81 9.57 -5.11
N CYS A 47 0.18 10.45 -5.16
CA CYS A 47 0.03 11.90 -5.20
C CYS A 47 1.37 12.52 -5.62
N GLU A 48 1.32 13.73 -6.17
CA GLU A 48 2.49 14.51 -6.57
C GLU A 48 2.43 15.86 -5.87
N ASP A 49 3.48 16.16 -5.09
CA ASP A 49 3.71 17.40 -4.36
C ASP A 49 2.49 17.91 -3.57
N ALA A 50 1.76 16.98 -2.93
CA ALA A 50 0.66 17.32 -2.04
C ALA A 50 1.19 18.10 -0.83
N PRO A 51 0.44 19.08 -0.29
CA PRO A 51 0.94 19.92 0.81
C PRO A 51 1.25 19.12 2.08
N ASP A 52 0.53 18.00 2.30
CA ASP A 52 0.71 17.15 3.46
C ASP A 52 0.20 15.71 3.21
N ASN A 53 0.46 14.84 4.18
CA ASN A 53 0.08 13.42 4.11
C ASN A 53 -1.44 13.21 4.06
N TYR A 54 -2.21 14.05 4.74
CA TYR A 54 -3.66 13.93 4.79
C TYR A 54 -4.26 14.25 3.43
N GLN A 55 -3.87 15.38 2.82
CA GLN A 55 -4.32 15.76 1.48
C GLN A 55 -3.91 14.72 0.43
N CYS A 56 -2.68 14.20 0.51
CA CYS A 56 -2.24 13.09 -0.35
C CYS A 56 -3.15 11.87 -0.24
N ASN A 57 -3.39 11.38 0.97
CA ASN A 57 -4.19 10.16 1.18
C ASN A 57 -5.68 10.38 0.87
N ARG A 58 -6.21 11.58 1.12
CA ARG A 58 -7.63 11.92 0.94
C ARG A 58 -8.06 11.89 -0.52
N TRP A 59 -7.19 12.35 -1.42
CA TRP A 59 -7.49 12.51 -2.84
C TRP A 59 -6.80 11.45 -3.73
N ALA A 60 -6.07 10.52 -3.13
CA ALA A 60 -5.44 9.44 -3.86
C ALA A 60 -6.48 8.61 -4.62
N PRO A 61 -6.22 8.29 -5.90
CA PRO A 61 -7.12 7.44 -6.67
C PRO A 61 -7.11 6.00 -6.15
N ASP A 62 -8.29 5.37 -6.09
CA ASP A 62 -8.44 3.97 -5.68
C ASP A 62 -8.15 2.99 -6.83
N VAL A 63 -6.93 3.05 -7.36
CA VAL A 63 -6.48 2.25 -8.52
C VAL A 63 -5.32 1.32 -8.15
N PHE A 64 -5.21 0.22 -8.87
CA PHE A 64 -4.08 -0.71 -8.73
C PHE A 64 -2.81 -0.15 -9.36
N CYS A 65 -1.68 -0.52 -8.78
CA CYS A 65 -0.37 -0.17 -9.32
C CYS A 65 -0.13 -0.82 -10.69
N PRO A 66 0.65 -0.16 -11.58
CA PRO A 66 0.96 -0.71 -12.89
C PRO A 66 1.88 -1.94 -12.77
N LYS A 67 1.84 -2.79 -13.80
CA LYS A 67 2.72 -3.95 -13.92
C LYS A 67 4.19 -3.54 -13.83
N GLY A 68 5.02 -4.40 -13.22
CA GLY A 68 6.45 -4.17 -13.05
C GLY A 68 6.82 -3.32 -11.83
N THR A 69 5.83 -2.77 -11.10
CA THR A 69 6.05 -2.20 -9.77
C THR A 69 5.80 -3.23 -8.68
N MET A 70 6.48 -3.10 -7.55
CA MET A 70 6.36 -4.02 -6.39
C MET A 70 6.35 -3.30 -5.04
N TYR A 71 6.63 -1.99 -5.02
CA TYR A 71 6.78 -1.21 -3.80
C TYR A 71 5.95 0.06 -3.85
N CYS A 72 5.61 0.60 -2.69
CA CYS A 72 5.11 1.95 -2.53
C CYS A 72 6.25 2.86 -2.10
N TYR A 73 6.50 3.90 -2.88
CA TYR A 73 7.49 4.94 -2.61
C TYR A 73 6.83 6.14 -1.93
N THR A 74 7.52 6.75 -0.99
CA THR A 74 7.12 8.01 -0.35
C THR A 74 8.31 8.95 -0.22
N ARG A 75 8.17 10.17 -0.71
CA ARG A 75 9.07 11.29 -0.48
C ARG A 75 8.34 12.35 0.32
N HIS A 76 8.97 12.83 1.38
CA HIS A 76 8.42 13.86 2.24
C HIS A 76 9.46 14.95 2.44
N MET A 77 9.11 16.17 2.06
CA MET A 77 9.91 17.36 2.32
C MET A 77 9.27 18.11 3.48
N MET A 78 10.10 18.51 4.44
CA MET A 78 9.69 19.23 5.64
C MET A 78 10.52 20.49 5.83
N ASP A 79 9.93 21.46 6.53
CA ASP A 79 10.63 22.63 7.06
C ASP A 79 11.44 22.31 8.32
N ASP A 80 12.26 23.27 8.75
CA ASP A 80 13.07 23.17 9.97
C ASP A 80 12.23 22.96 11.25
N ASN A 81 10.92 23.25 11.20
CA ASN A 81 9.98 23.02 12.30
C ASN A 81 9.32 21.63 12.23
N GLY A 82 9.63 20.81 11.21
CA GLY A 82 9.03 19.51 10.97
C GLY A 82 7.65 19.56 10.29
N GLY A 83 7.23 20.75 9.85
CA GLY A 83 6.02 20.97 9.05
C GLY A 83 6.18 20.39 7.66
N SER A 84 5.12 19.75 7.15
CA SER A 84 5.12 19.20 5.79
C SER A 84 5.11 20.33 4.76
N VAL A 85 6.07 20.29 3.83
CA VAL A 85 6.17 21.21 2.68
C VAL A 85 5.62 20.55 1.42
N SER A 86 6.00 19.29 1.19
CA SER A 86 5.49 18.50 0.06
C SER A 86 5.55 17.01 0.34
N VAL A 87 4.55 16.26 -0.13
CA VAL A 87 4.46 14.80 -0.06
C VAL A 87 4.20 14.26 -1.45
N THR A 88 5.07 13.35 -1.89
CA THR A 88 4.92 12.63 -3.15
C THR A 88 4.91 11.14 -2.87
N LYS A 89 3.87 10.45 -3.36
CA LYS A 89 3.70 9.00 -3.21
C LYS A 89 3.43 8.38 -4.56
N ARG A 90 4.00 7.21 -4.82
CA ARG A 90 3.83 6.51 -6.09
C ARG A 90 4.09 5.01 -5.96
N CYS A 91 3.56 4.24 -6.90
CA CYS A 91 4.02 2.87 -7.13
C CYS A 91 5.46 2.90 -7.68
N ALA A 92 6.29 1.95 -7.26
CA ALA A 92 7.72 1.97 -7.52
C ALA A 92 8.29 0.59 -7.85
N THR A 93 9.35 0.61 -8.66
CA THR A 93 10.25 -0.52 -8.92
C THR A 93 11.33 -0.60 -7.85
N LEU A 94 12.12 -1.67 -7.82
CA LEU A 94 13.26 -1.81 -6.90
C LEU A 94 14.29 -0.68 -7.06
N GLU A 95 14.59 -0.30 -8.31
CA GLU A 95 15.55 0.77 -8.64
C GLU A 95 15.16 2.11 -7.98
N ASN A 96 13.87 2.43 -7.99
CA ASN A 96 13.34 3.64 -7.35
C ASN A 96 13.51 3.65 -5.82
N CYS A 97 13.73 2.49 -5.20
CA CYS A 97 13.79 2.30 -3.75
C CYS A 97 15.21 2.02 -3.24
N GLN A 98 16.24 2.11 -4.09
CA GLN A 98 17.63 1.87 -3.68
C GLN A 98 18.18 2.95 -2.74
N LEU A 99 17.62 4.16 -2.79
CA LEU A 99 18.05 5.30 -2.01
C LEU A 99 16.92 5.76 -1.08
N THR A 100 16.89 5.18 0.11
CA THR A 100 16.06 5.64 1.23
C THR A 100 16.92 6.35 2.27
N GLY A 101 16.32 7.23 3.07
CA GLY A 101 17.00 8.02 4.09
C GLY A 101 16.56 9.48 4.08
N CYS A 102 17.10 10.27 4.99
CA CYS A 102 16.87 11.71 5.03
C CYS A 102 18.12 12.50 4.58
N VAL A 103 17.90 13.54 3.80
CA VAL A 103 18.94 14.48 3.36
C VAL A 103 18.48 15.90 3.64
N ASN A 104 19.38 16.72 4.19
CA ASN A 104 19.12 18.14 4.35
C ASN A 104 19.40 18.84 3.02
N VAL A 105 18.43 19.60 2.53
CA VAL A 105 18.56 20.42 1.33
C VAL A 105 19.37 21.66 1.72
N THR A 106 20.60 21.71 1.23
CA THR A 106 21.54 22.79 1.52
C THR A 106 20.93 24.15 1.16
N HIS A 107 21.13 25.15 2.01
CA HIS A 107 20.71 26.55 1.85
C HIS A 107 19.23 26.89 2.05
N THR A 108 18.33 25.92 2.21
CA THR A 108 16.89 26.22 2.36
C THR A 108 16.32 25.94 3.75
N GLY A 109 17.01 25.19 4.61
CA GLY A 109 16.41 24.74 5.88
C GLY A 109 15.29 23.70 5.66
N TYR A 110 15.43 22.89 4.60
CA TYR A 110 14.47 21.83 4.32
C TYR A 110 15.12 20.48 4.49
N GLN A 111 14.36 19.52 4.99
CA GLN A 111 14.76 18.12 5.07
C GLN A 111 13.89 17.28 4.13
N MET A 112 14.53 16.45 3.33
CA MET A 112 13.86 15.52 2.42
C MET A 112 14.12 14.09 2.90
N CYS A 113 13.05 13.38 3.26
CA CYS A 113 13.08 11.99 3.65
C CYS A 113 12.41 11.10 2.59
N THR A 114 13.01 9.95 2.32
CA THR A 114 12.52 8.96 1.35
C THR A 114 12.39 7.58 2.00
N SER A 115 11.24 6.94 1.84
CA SER A 115 10.99 5.56 2.28
C SER A 115 10.32 4.72 1.20
N CYS A 116 10.50 3.41 1.29
CA CYS A 116 9.77 2.45 0.48
C CYS A 116 9.22 1.32 1.35
N CYS A 117 8.06 0.79 0.98
CA CYS A 117 7.47 -0.37 1.62
C CYS A 117 6.89 -1.35 0.59
N GLU A 118 6.89 -2.63 0.93
CA GLU A 118 6.22 -3.69 0.18
C GLU A 118 4.84 -3.98 0.79
N GLY A 119 3.81 -4.12 -0.05
CA GLY A 119 2.46 -4.51 0.37
C GLY A 119 1.35 -3.53 -0.04
N ASN A 120 0.10 -3.94 0.16
CA ASN A 120 -1.07 -3.18 -0.25
C ASN A 120 -1.33 -1.98 0.69
N ILE A 121 -1.27 -0.77 0.15
CA ILE A 121 -1.51 0.52 0.84
C ILE A 121 -0.56 0.68 2.05
N CYS A 122 0.65 0.14 1.95
CA CYS A 122 1.62 0.17 3.06
C CYS A 122 2.14 1.59 3.35
N ASN A 123 2.10 2.49 2.38
CA ASN A 123 2.62 3.86 2.48
C ASN A 123 1.61 4.86 3.07
N ILE A 124 0.85 4.46 4.09
CA ILE A 124 -0.14 5.33 4.74
C ILE A 124 0.49 6.51 5.47
N MET A 125 1.68 6.31 6.06
CA MET A 125 2.46 7.34 6.76
C MET A 125 3.56 7.93 5.87
N VAL A 126 4.08 9.10 6.26
CA VAL A 126 5.27 9.73 5.67
C VAL A 126 6.50 9.55 6.56
N PRO A 127 7.70 9.38 6.00
CA PRO A 127 8.93 9.35 6.77
C PRO A 127 9.24 10.76 7.31
N ARG A 128 9.74 10.84 8.54
CA ARG A 128 10.11 12.10 9.20
C ARG A 128 11.53 12.13 9.75
N ASN A 129 12.23 10.99 9.74
CA ASN A 129 13.58 10.82 10.27
C ASN A 129 14.22 9.58 9.64
N ASP A 130 15.52 9.39 9.84
CA ASP A 130 16.25 8.25 9.25
C ASP A 130 15.67 6.89 9.67
N SER A 131 15.16 6.77 10.89
CA SER A 131 14.53 5.54 11.39
C SER A 131 13.24 5.16 10.64
N SER A 132 12.52 6.14 10.10
CA SER A 132 11.29 5.93 9.30
C SER A 132 11.55 6.02 7.79
N ALA A 133 12.67 6.61 7.38
CA ALA A 133 13.13 6.74 6.01
C ALA A 133 13.90 5.49 5.56
N VAL A 134 13.28 4.32 5.67
CA VAL A 134 13.88 3.02 5.37
C VAL A 134 13.19 2.32 4.21
N PHE A 135 13.85 1.31 3.64
CA PHE A 135 13.23 0.36 2.73
C PHE A 135 12.77 -0.89 3.52
N SER A 136 11.46 -1.04 3.68
CA SER A 136 10.84 -2.20 4.34
C SER A 136 10.29 -3.18 3.29
N SER A 137 10.93 -4.34 3.16
CA SER A 137 10.52 -5.39 2.22
C SER A 137 10.43 -6.72 2.95
N THR A 138 9.38 -7.49 2.66
CA THR A 138 9.20 -8.87 3.16
C THR A 138 9.83 -9.89 2.23
N SER A 139 10.04 -9.52 0.96
CA SER A 139 10.74 -10.33 -0.03
C SER A 139 12.26 -10.18 0.11
N PRO A 140 13.04 -11.28 0.06
CA PRO A 140 14.49 -11.16 0.06
C PRO A 140 14.94 -10.38 -1.18
N LEU A 141 15.75 -9.34 -0.97
CA LEU A 141 16.46 -8.67 -2.04
C LEU A 141 17.33 -9.71 -2.75
N VAL A 142 16.93 -10.11 -3.96
CA VAL A 142 17.77 -10.90 -4.85
C VAL A 142 18.95 -10.03 -5.27
N SER A 143 19.97 -10.00 -4.41
CA SER A 143 21.28 -9.49 -4.78
C SER A 143 21.80 -10.40 -5.88
N SER A 144 21.74 -9.93 -7.13
CA SER A 144 22.54 -10.48 -8.22
C SER A 144 23.99 -10.08 -7.98
N GLY A 145 24.56 -10.56 -6.86
CA GLY A 145 25.99 -10.56 -6.66
C GLY A 145 26.57 -11.37 -7.80
N ARG A 146 27.29 -10.71 -8.70
CA ARG A 146 28.20 -11.41 -9.61
C ARG A 146 29.12 -12.22 -8.72
N GLY A 147 28.80 -13.50 -8.52
CA GLY A 147 29.65 -14.40 -7.75
C GLY A 147 31.01 -14.37 -8.41
N LEU A 148 32.01 -13.79 -7.73
CA LEU A 148 33.40 -13.98 -8.15
C LEU A 148 33.63 -15.47 -8.11
N ASN A 149 33.76 -16.07 -9.29
CA ASN A 149 33.96 -17.49 -9.43
C ASN A 149 35.32 -17.82 -8.78
N PRO A 150 35.36 -18.53 -7.64
CA PRO A 150 36.60 -18.75 -6.89
C PRO A 150 37.66 -19.47 -7.72
N ALA A 151 37.25 -20.22 -8.76
CA ALA A 151 38.15 -20.86 -9.71
C ALA A 151 39.00 -19.85 -10.52
N GLY A 152 38.45 -18.68 -10.85
CA GLY A 152 39.17 -17.65 -11.61
C GLY A 152 40.28 -17.00 -10.77
N LEU A 153 40.01 -16.72 -9.49
CA LEU A 153 40.99 -16.14 -8.58
C LEU A 153 42.16 -17.11 -8.30
N ILE A 154 41.86 -18.40 -8.16
CA ILE A 154 42.88 -19.44 -8.00
C ILE A 154 43.76 -19.53 -9.24
N PHE A 155 43.19 -19.48 -10.45
CA PHE A 155 43.97 -19.52 -11.69
C PHE A 155 44.90 -18.31 -11.83
N PHE A 156 44.44 -17.10 -11.49
CA PHE A 156 45.29 -15.90 -11.48
C PHE A 156 46.44 -16.01 -10.48
N ILE A 157 46.20 -16.51 -9.26
CA ILE A 157 47.25 -16.70 -8.25
C ILE A 157 48.29 -17.73 -8.72
N ILE A 158 47.84 -18.82 -9.34
CA ILE A 158 48.74 -19.83 -9.92
C ILE A 158 49.58 -19.20 -11.03
N VAL A 159 48.99 -18.52 -12.02
CA VAL A 159 49.75 -17.90 -13.11
C VAL A 159 50.81 -16.91 -12.59
N VAL A 160 50.44 -16.05 -11.63
CA VAL A 160 51.39 -15.09 -11.03
C VAL A 160 52.52 -15.80 -10.30
N ALA A 161 52.20 -16.82 -9.50
CA ALA A 161 53.22 -17.60 -8.77
C ALA A 161 54.21 -18.30 -9.71
N TRP A 162 53.75 -18.79 -10.86
CA TRP A 162 54.61 -19.42 -11.86
C TRP A 162 55.49 -18.41 -12.62
N THR A 163 55.00 -17.20 -12.86
CA THR A 163 55.82 -16.13 -13.48
C THR A 163 56.86 -15.52 -12.54
N CYS A 164 56.69 -15.62 -11.22
CA CYS A 164 57.65 -15.11 -10.23
C CYS A 164 58.73 -16.13 -9.84
N LEU A 165 58.64 -17.37 -10.32
CA LEU A 165 59.59 -18.46 -10.02
C LEU A 165 60.56 -18.75 -11.19
N HIS A 166 60.54 -17.92 -12.22
CA HIS A 166 61.42 -17.99 -13.38
C HIS A 166 61.98 -16.59 -13.71
#